data_AF-A0A3S0R952-F1
#
_entry.id   AF-A0A3S0R952-F1
#
_cell.length_a   1.000
_cell.length_b   1.000
_cell.length_c   1.000
_cell.angle_alpha   90.00
_cell.angle_beta   90.00
_cell.angle_gamma   90.00
#
_symmetry.space_group_name_H-M   'P 1'
#
loop_
_entity.id
_entity.type
_entity.pdbx_description
1 polymer ?
#
loop_
_entity_poly.entity_id
_entity_poly.type
_entity_poly.pdbx_seq_one_letter_code
_entity_poly.pdbx_strand_id
1 'polypeptide(L)'
;MRLARQDLEDSLLTLYPAFSEYPFPSSLDGSPLRDTEKILAALKSAPLREIHATELGQYAASAITTVGSVDDFRHFLPRILHCAVLSASAYGFEPPIIASKLLLGDWQRWPIGEQTAVANFFYSAWAYKRLLDSDVDASAWDWILAMAKLGLQFESCLDLWLKQPTPNAFIQLASADIKSLRRGTGFWQDILPEKRRFVLEWFSSDIIENAFIGLIDAIPPQRQWIVDSFLDEIGELRRQPSTAGLPE
;
A
#
# COMPACT_ATOMS: atom_id res chain seq x y z
N MET A 1 15.01 6.56 -9.62
CA MET A 1 14.63 5.15 -9.84
C MET A 1 15.67 4.17 -9.29
N ARG A 2 16.97 4.28 -9.62
CA ARG A 2 18.01 3.36 -9.13
C ARG A 2 18.12 3.28 -7.60
N LEU A 3 18.09 4.43 -6.91
CA LEU A 3 18.12 4.50 -5.44
C LEU A 3 16.87 3.87 -4.81
N ALA A 4 15.67 4.28 -5.20
CA ALA A 4 14.42 3.70 -4.66
C ALA A 4 14.30 2.18 -4.88
N ARG A 5 14.83 1.65 -5.98
CA ARG A 5 14.91 0.20 -6.20
C ARG A 5 15.89 -0.46 -5.23
N GLN A 6 17.06 0.14 -5.02
CA GLN A 6 18.03 -0.34 -4.03
C GLN A 6 17.44 -0.31 -2.61
N ASP A 7 16.78 0.78 -2.23
CA ASP A 7 16.14 0.93 -0.91
C ASP A 7 15.06 -0.14 -0.69
N LEU A 8 14.33 -0.53 -1.75
CA LEU A 8 13.38 -1.64 -1.72
C LEU A 8 14.09 -2.98 -1.55
N GLU A 9 15.13 -3.25 -2.34
CA GLU A 9 15.93 -4.49 -2.25
C GLU A 9 16.57 -4.64 -0.85
N ASP A 10 17.12 -3.55 -0.30
CA ASP A 10 17.69 -3.51 1.05
C ASP A 10 16.62 -3.73 2.12
N SER A 11 15.43 -3.13 1.96
CA SER A 11 14.31 -3.38 2.89
C SER A 11 13.89 -4.85 2.89
N LEU A 12 13.86 -5.52 1.73
CA LEU A 12 13.59 -6.96 1.63
C LEU A 12 14.67 -7.80 2.32
N LEU A 13 15.95 -7.42 2.21
CA LEU A 13 17.05 -8.09 2.92
C LEU A 13 16.89 -8.02 4.44
N THR A 14 16.28 -6.96 4.97
CA THR A 14 15.96 -6.85 6.41
C THR A 14 14.64 -7.52 6.79
N LEU A 15 13.66 -7.54 5.88
CA LEU A 15 12.32 -8.05 6.12
C LEU A 15 12.30 -9.56 6.32
N TYR A 16 12.95 -10.34 5.45
CA TYR A 16 12.93 -11.80 5.56
C TYR A 16 13.54 -12.32 6.88
N PRO A 17 14.74 -11.87 7.31
CA PRO A 17 15.32 -12.31 8.58
C PRO A 17 14.47 -11.94 9.80
N ALA A 18 13.78 -10.80 9.79
CA ALA A 18 12.95 -10.35 10.91
C ALA A 18 11.82 -11.34 11.25
N PHE A 19 11.39 -12.16 10.29
CA PHE A 19 10.33 -13.15 10.46
C PHE A 19 10.85 -14.60 10.35
N SER A 20 12.16 -14.82 10.45
CA SER A 20 12.76 -16.15 10.29
C SER A 20 12.53 -17.10 11.47
N GLU A 21 12.13 -16.57 12.64
CA GLU A 21 11.82 -17.38 13.82
C GLU A 21 10.50 -18.17 13.67
N TYR A 22 9.61 -17.74 12.77
CA TYR A 22 8.35 -18.44 12.51
C TYR A 22 8.59 -19.59 11.54
N PRO A 23 8.39 -20.86 11.96
CA PRO A 23 8.64 -22.00 11.10
C PRO A 23 7.59 -22.10 10.00
N PHE A 24 7.92 -22.83 8.94
CA PHE A 24 6.93 -23.20 7.94
C PHE A 24 5.86 -24.09 8.61
N PRO A 25 4.56 -23.79 8.50
CA PRO A 25 3.53 -24.53 9.21
C PRO A 25 3.43 -26.01 8.80
N SER A 26 3.31 -26.89 9.78
CA SER A 26 3.01 -28.31 9.54
C SER A 26 1.56 -28.53 9.10
N SER A 27 0.65 -27.68 9.58
CA SER A 27 -0.80 -27.69 9.32
C SER A 27 -1.33 -26.26 9.36
N LEU A 28 -2.48 -26.01 8.72
CA LEU A 28 -3.21 -24.74 8.82
C LEU A 28 -4.59 -25.00 9.39
N ASP A 29 -4.93 -24.26 10.45
CA ASP A 29 -6.31 -24.18 10.91
C ASP A 29 -7.15 -23.36 9.93
N GLY A 30 -8.46 -23.62 9.86
CA GLY A 30 -9.31 -22.82 9.00
C GLY A 30 -10.79 -23.11 9.12
N SER A 31 -11.58 -22.24 8.51
CA SER A 31 -13.03 -22.39 8.40
C SER A 31 -13.39 -23.70 7.68
N PRO A 32 -14.51 -24.36 8.03
CA PRO A 32 -14.99 -25.56 7.32
C PRO A 32 -15.25 -25.35 5.81
N LEU A 33 -15.35 -24.10 5.36
CA LEU A 33 -15.52 -23.73 3.96
C LEU A 33 -14.18 -23.61 3.20
N ARG A 34 -13.05 -23.84 3.86
CA ARG A 34 -11.71 -23.74 3.29
C ARG A 34 -11.03 -25.10 3.28
N ASP A 35 -10.45 -25.44 2.14
CA ASP A 35 -9.59 -26.61 1.99
C ASP A 35 -8.16 -26.24 2.42
N THR A 36 -7.90 -26.31 3.72
CA THR A 36 -6.62 -25.90 4.30
C THR A 36 -5.46 -26.82 3.90
N GLU A 37 -5.75 -28.10 3.65
CA GLU A 37 -4.75 -29.06 3.16
C GLU A 37 -4.29 -28.70 1.74
N LYS A 38 -5.23 -28.37 0.84
CA LYS A 38 -4.90 -27.91 -0.51
C LYS A 38 -4.14 -26.59 -0.50
N ILE A 39 -4.54 -25.63 0.34
CA ILE A 39 -3.83 -24.36 0.49
C ILE A 39 -2.39 -24.62 0.97
N LEU A 40 -2.22 -25.45 2.01
CA LEU A 40 -0.91 -25.77 2.54
C LEU A 40 -0.04 -26.52 1.53
N ALA A 41 -0.62 -27.44 0.76
CA ALA A 41 0.08 -28.17 -0.31
C ALA A 41 0.60 -27.20 -1.38
N ALA A 42 -0.20 -26.20 -1.78
CA ALA A 42 0.24 -25.15 -2.70
C ALA A 42 1.36 -24.28 -2.11
N LEU A 43 1.29 -23.93 -0.82
CA LEU A 43 2.35 -23.16 -0.15
C LEU A 43 3.66 -23.96 0.00
N LYS A 44 3.59 -25.30 0.05
CA LYS A 44 4.75 -26.20 0.12
C LYS A 44 5.38 -26.50 -1.25
N SER A 45 4.85 -25.97 -2.34
CA SER A 45 5.35 -26.22 -3.70
C SER A 45 6.78 -25.71 -3.92
N ALA A 46 7.20 -24.69 -3.16
CA ALA A 46 8.48 -24.02 -3.31
C ALA A 46 8.98 -23.45 -1.96
N PRO A 47 10.28 -23.13 -1.84
CA PRO A 47 10.80 -22.35 -0.72
C PRO A 47 10.07 -21.01 -0.58
N LEU A 48 9.96 -20.47 0.64
CA LEU A 48 9.20 -19.25 0.95
C LEU A 48 9.44 -18.08 -0.02
N ARG A 49 10.68 -17.87 -0.45
CA ARG A 49 11.04 -16.78 -1.39
C ARG A 49 10.58 -17.00 -2.83
N GLU A 50 10.29 -18.25 -3.18
CA GLU A 50 9.99 -18.71 -4.53
C GLU A 50 8.52 -19.10 -4.72
N ILE A 51 7.71 -19.13 -3.64
CA ILE A 51 6.26 -19.37 -3.75
C ILE A 51 5.66 -18.38 -4.74
N HIS A 52 4.89 -18.90 -5.70
CA HIS A 52 4.33 -18.10 -6.77
C HIS A 52 3.17 -17.23 -6.26
N ALA A 53 2.99 -16.05 -6.85
CA ALA A 53 1.96 -15.10 -6.44
C ALA A 53 0.55 -15.72 -6.48
N THR A 54 0.25 -16.56 -7.47
CA THR A 54 -1.06 -17.22 -7.58
C THR A 54 -1.33 -18.24 -6.47
N GLU A 55 -0.29 -18.95 -6.02
CA GLU A 55 -0.39 -19.94 -4.94
C GLU A 55 -0.50 -19.24 -3.59
N LEU A 56 0.32 -18.20 -3.38
CA LEU A 56 0.32 -17.43 -2.14
C LEU A 56 -0.91 -16.54 -2.00
N GLY A 57 -1.45 -15.97 -3.08
CA GLY A 57 -2.54 -14.99 -3.03
C GLY A 57 -3.81 -15.55 -2.37
N GLN A 58 -4.13 -16.82 -2.62
CA GLN A 58 -5.26 -17.49 -1.98
C GLN A 58 -5.11 -17.55 -0.45
N TYR A 59 -3.91 -17.88 0.03
CA TYR A 59 -3.60 -17.82 1.46
C TYR A 59 -3.59 -16.38 1.94
N ALA A 60 -2.88 -15.47 1.28
CA ALA A 60 -2.74 -14.08 1.66
C ALA A 60 -4.10 -13.42 1.88
N ALA A 61 -5.07 -13.62 0.98
CA ALA A 61 -6.43 -13.10 1.11
C ALA A 61 -7.20 -13.67 2.32
N SER A 62 -6.98 -14.93 2.66
CA SER A 62 -7.71 -15.65 3.73
C SER A 62 -6.99 -15.68 5.09
N ALA A 63 -5.71 -15.29 5.13
CA ALA A 63 -4.85 -15.32 6.30
C ALA A 63 -5.48 -14.62 7.51
N ILE A 64 -5.38 -15.24 8.69
CA ILE A 64 -5.90 -14.81 10.00
C ILE A 64 -7.44 -14.82 10.09
N THR A 65 -8.15 -14.50 9.01
CA THR A 65 -9.62 -14.40 9.03
C THR A 65 -10.30 -15.75 8.90
N THR A 66 -9.83 -16.58 7.97
CA THR A 66 -10.45 -17.89 7.68
C THR A 66 -9.46 -19.02 7.52
N VAL A 67 -8.16 -18.73 7.42
CA VAL A 67 -7.08 -19.72 7.30
C VAL A 67 -5.85 -19.24 8.06
N GLY A 68 -5.25 -20.12 8.85
CA GLY A 68 -4.01 -19.90 9.57
C GLY A 68 -4.13 -19.00 10.80
N SER A 69 -3.12 -19.11 11.65
CA SER A 69 -2.89 -18.28 12.82
C SER A 69 -2.14 -16.99 12.47
N VAL A 70 -1.90 -16.15 13.49
CA VAL A 70 -1.04 -14.96 13.36
C VAL A 70 0.40 -15.35 13.07
N ASP A 71 0.91 -16.44 13.67
CA ASP A 71 2.29 -16.90 13.44
C ASP A 71 2.47 -17.45 12.03
N ASP A 72 1.46 -18.14 11.48
CA ASP A 72 1.46 -18.55 10.06
C ASP A 72 1.52 -17.31 9.16
N PHE A 73 0.73 -16.29 9.48
CA PHE A 73 0.75 -15.05 8.70
C PHE A 73 2.12 -14.37 8.79
N ARG A 74 2.74 -14.32 9.98
CA ARG A 74 4.09 -13.79 10.17
C ARG A 74 5.13 -14.56 9.36
N HIS A 75 5.04 -15.89 9.28
CA HIS A 75 5.91 -16.70 8.43
C HIS A 75 5.84 -16.29 6.95
N PHE A 76 4.62 -16.11 6.42
CA PHE A 76 4.43 -15.78 5.00
C PHE A 76 4.50 -14.27 4.69
N LEU A 77 4.42 -13.40 5.70
CA LEU A 77 4.32 -11.95 5.54
C LEU A 77 5.45 -11.35 4.67
N PRO A 78 6.73 -11.71 4.83
CA PRO A 78 7.79 -11.19 3.97
C PRO A 78 7.54 -11.45 2.48
N ARG A 79 7.02 -12.64 2.14
CA ARG A 79 6.71 -12.99 0.76
C ARG A 79 5.43 -12.31 0.27
N ILE A 80 4.41 -12.20 1.12
CA ILE A 80 3.17 -11.46 0.80
C ILE A 80 3.51 -10.01 0.43
N LEU A 81 4.34 -9.35 1.25
CA LEU A 81 4.79 -7.98 1.01
C LEU A 81 5.65 -7.85 -0.26
N HIS A 82 6.56 -8.80 -0.49
CA HIS A 82 7.34 -8.84 -1.72
C HIS A 82 6.44 -8.99 -2.97
N CYS A 83 5.44 -9.88 -2.93
CA CYS A 83 4.47 -10.04 -4.01
C CYS A 83 3.58 -8.80 -4.19
N ALA A 84 3.24 -8.08 -3.12
CA ALA A 84 2.49 -6.81 -3.20
C ALA A 84 3.20 -5.72 -4.01
N VAL A 85 4.53 -5.79 -4.14
CA VAL A 85 5.27 -4.86 -4.99
C VAL A 85 5.43 -5.37 -6.41
N LEU A 86 5.48 -6.68 -6.64
CA LEU A 86 5.75 -7.26 -7.98
C LEU A 86 4.50 -7.70 -8.75
N SER A 87 3.39 -7.94 -8.06
CA SER A 87 2.18 -8.59 -8.60
C SER A 87 0.94 -8.02 -7.93
N ALA A 88 0.89 -6.69 -7.83
CA ALA A 88 -0.07 -6.00 -6.99
C ALA A 88 -1.54 -6.11 -7.47
N SER A 89 -1.75 -6.52 -8.71
CA SER A 89 -3.08 -6.83 -9.26
C SER A 89 -3.61 -8.21 -8.86
N ALA A 90 -2.78 -9.07 -8.26
CA ALA A 90 -3.23 -10.36 -7.77
C ALA A 90 -3.90 -10.22 -6.40
N TYR A 91 -5.06 -10.87 -6.28
CA TYR A 91 -5.90 -10.85 -5.09
C TYR A 91 -5.15 -11.30 -3.82
N GLY A 92 -5.28 -10.53 -2.75
CA GLY A 92 -4.64 -10.78 -1.46
C GLY A 92 -3.34 -10.01 -1.25
N PHE A 93 -2.84 -9.29 -2.25
CA PHE A 93 -1.61 -8.49 -2.17
C PHE A 93 -1.86 -6.97 -2.17
N GLU A 94 -3.11 -6.54 -2.07
CA GLU A 94 -3.47 -5.14 -1.98
C GLU A 94 -2.94 -4.55 -0.65
N PRO A 95 -2.11 -3.49 -0.66
CA PRO A 95 -1.52 -2.95 0.58
C PRO A 95 -2.54 -2.59 1.68
N PRO A 96 -3.74 -2.02 1.39
CA PRO A 96 -4.76 -1.77 2.40
C PRO A 96 -5.31 -3.07 3.04
N ILE A 97 -5.38 -4.16 2.28
CA ILE A 97 -5.80 -5.48 2.79
C ILE A 97 -4.71 -6.06 3.69
N ILE A 98 -3.43 -5.94 3.30
CA ILE A 98 -2.30 -6.36 4.13
C ILE A 98 -2.26 -5.57 5.43
N ALA A 99 -2.47 -4.24 5.38
CA ALA A 99 -2.58 -3.41 6.58
C ALA A 99 -3.73 -3.83 7.51
N SER A 100 -4.87 -4.23 6.93
CA SER A 100 -5.99 -4.78 7.73
C SER A 100 -5.58 -6.05 8.47
N LYS A 101 -4.80 -6.94 7.85
CA LYS A 101 -4.31 -8.18 8.48
C LYS A 101 -3.26 -7.93 9.55
N LEU A 102 -2.38 -6.95 9.35
CA LEU A 102 -1.45 -6.50 10.38
C LEU A 102 -2.18 -5.98 11.62
N LEU A 103 -3.26 -5.21 11.45
CA LEU A 103 -4.10 -4.78 12.57
C LEU A 103 -4.81 -5.95 13.26
N LEU A 104 -5.36 -6.90 12.50
CA LEU A 104 -5.98 -8.12 13.07
C LEU A 104 -4.97 -8.96 13.87
N GLY A 105 -3.72 -9.00 13.45
CA GLY A 105 -2.63 -9.68 14.14
C GLY A 105 -2.02 -8.89 15.29
N ASP A 106 -2.55 -7.71 15.63
CA ASP A 106 -2.04 -6.82 16.69
C ASP A 106 -0.55 -6.48 16.51
N TRP A 107 -0.16 -6.09 15.29
CA TRP A 107 1.25 -5.89 14.90
C TRP A 107 2.03 -4.92 15.78
N GLN A 108 1.35 -3.97 16.44
CA GLN A 108 1.97 -3.03 17.38
C GLN A 108 2.55 -3.70 18.63
N ARG A 109 2.18 -4.95 18.92
CA ARG A 109 2.72 -5.76 20.02
C ARG A 109 3.83 -6.72 19.59
N TRP A 110 4.15 -6.78 18.30
CA TRP A 110 5.20 -7.66 17.80
C TRP A 110 6.59 -7.15 18.23
N PRO A 111 7.65 -7.97 18.16
CA PRO A 111 9.00 -7.50 18.39
C PRO A 111 9.32 -6.23 17.59
N ILE A 112 10.04 -5.28 18.19
CA ILE A 112 10.33 -3.98 17.55
C ILE A 112 11.08 -4.14 16.21
N GLY A 113 11.89 -5.20 16.07
CA GLY A 113 12.57 -5.54 14.82
C GLY A 113 11.61 -5.88 13.69
N GLU A 114 10.53 -6.62 13.98
CA GLU A 114 9.48 -6.93 13.00
C GLU A 114 8.69 -5.68 12.60
N GLN A 115 8.28 -4.88 13.59
CA GLN A 115 7.57 -3.62 13.34
C GLN A 115 8.40 -2.68 12.45
N THR A 116 9.68 -2.54 12.76
CA THR A 116 10.61 -1.69 12.02
C THR A 116 10.82 -2.19 10.60
N ALA A 117 10.97 -3.51 10.42
CA ALA A 117 11.14 -4.10 9.10
C ALA A 117 9.90 -3.90 8.22
N VAL A 118 8.70 -4.07 8.77
CA VAL A 118 7.43 -3.80 8.05
C VAL A 118 7.33 -2.31 7.69
N ALA A 119 7.59 -1.40 8.64
CA ALA A 119 7.50 0.04 8.37
C ALA A 119 8.49 0.48 7.28
N ASN A 120 9.75 0.07 7.38
CA ASN A 120 10.78 0.37 6.38
C ASN A 120 10.40 -0.17 5.00
N PHE A 121 9.86 -1.38 4.94
CA PHE A 121 9.39 -1.95 3.68
C PHE A 121 8.25 -1.11 3.07
N PHE A 122 7.27 -0.66 3.86
CA PHE A 122 6.16 0.16 3.35
C PHE A 122 6.67 1.49 2.77
N TYR A 123 7.63 2.15 3.42
CA TYR A 123 8.24 3.38 2.91
C TYR A 123 9.01 3.14 1.62
N SER A 124 9.85 2.10 1.55
CA SER A 124 10.62 1.77 0.35
C SER A 124 9.72 1.31 -0.81
N ALA A 125 8.66 0.54 -0.53
CA ALA A 125 7.69 0.11 -1.52
C ALA A 125 6.93 1.30 -2.12
N TRP A 126 6.47 2.24 -1.28
CA TRP A 126 5.88 3.49 -1.75
C TRP A 126 6.86 4.29 -2.61
N ALA A 127 8.10 4.48 -2.15
CA ALA A 127 9.12 5.27 -2.85
C ALA A 127 9.45 4.67 -4.22
N TYR A 128 9.49 3.34 -4.33
CA TYR A 128 9.66 2.62 -5.58
C TYR A 128 8.44 2.76 -6.50
N LYS A 129 7.23 2.43 -6.01
CA LYS A 129 5.99 2.46 -6.80
C LYS A 129 5.66 3.84 -7.33
N ARG A 130 5.93 4.90 -6.55
CA ARG A 130 5.78 6.30 -6.99
C ARG A 130 6.51 6.60 -8.31
N LEU A 131 7.62 5.91 -8.60
CA LEU A 131 8.43 6.19 -9.79
C LEU A 131 8.05 5.32 -11.00
N LEU A 132 7.13 4.37 -10.82
CA LEU A 132 6.66 3.48 -11.89
C LEU A 132 5.48 4.09 -12.64
N ASP A 133 5.26 3.60 -13.86
CA ASP A 133 4.07 3.91 -14.66
C ASP A 133 2.82 3.35 -13.96
N SER A 134 1.74 4.13 -13.94
CA SER A 134 0.47 3.83 -13.26
C SER A 134 -0.40 2.79 -13.98
N ASP A 135 -0.21 2.51 -15.27
CA ASP A 135 -1.11 1.60 -16.02
C ASP A 135 -0.84 0.12 -15.77
N VAL A 136 0.26 -0.21 -15.12
CA VAL A 136 0.78 -1.59 -15.04
C VAL A 136 0.64 -2.18 -13.64
N ASP A 137 0.39 -1.36 -12.60
CA ASP A 137 0.64 -1.74 -11.21
C ASP A 137 -0.32 -1.09 -10.20
N ALA A 138 -0.39 -1.63 -8.97
CA ALA A 138 -1.12 -0.99 -7.88
C ALA A 138 -0.58 0.40 -7.57
N SER A 139 -1.51 1.28 -7.18
CA SER A 139 -1.25 2.69 -7.01
C SER A 139 -0.26 2.94 -5.87
N ALA A 140 0.62 3.92 -6.04
CA ALA A 140 1.43 4.43 -4.92
C ALA A 140 0.53 4.90 -3.76
N TRP A 141 -0.71 5.31 -4.03
CA TRP A 141 -1.70 5.68 -3.01
C TRP A 141 -2.12 4.53 -2.10
N ASP A 142 -2.10 3.28 -2.58
CA ASP A 142 -2.45 2.12 -1.76
C ASP A 142 -1.47 1.97 -0.59
N TRP A 143 -0.20 2.32 -0.79
CA TRP A 143 0.81 2.34 0.27
C TRP A 143 0.61 3.50 1.25
N ILE A 144 0.22 4.69 0.77
CA ILE A 144 -0.16 5.81 1.66
C ILE A 144 -1.36 5.43 2.53
N LEU A 145 -2.40 4.85 1.93
CA LEU A 145 -3.57 4.32 2.60
C LEU A 145 -3.18 3.32 3.70
N ALA A 146 -2.34 2.35 3.35
CA ALA A 146 -1.88 1.31 4.26
C ALA A 146 -1.06 1.90 5.42
N MET A 147 -0.15 2.85 5.15
CA MET A 147 0.60 3.57 6.19
C MET A 147 -0.33 4.37 7.12
N ALA A 148 -1.29 5.10 6.55
CA ALA A 148 -2.28 5.86 7.33
C ALA A 148 -3.07 4.93 8.25
N LYS A 149 -3.52 3.77 7.76
CA LYS A 149 -4.26 2.75 8.51
C LYS A 149 -3.44 2.16 9.66
N LEU A 150 -2.14 1.93 9.44
CA LEU A 150 -1.25 1.35 10.44
C LEU A 150 -0.76 2.34 11.51
N GLY A 151 -1.02 3.63 11.35
CA GLY A 151 -0.47 4.63 12.28
C GLY A 151 0.94 5.11 11.92
N LEU A 152 1.46 4.74 10.75
CA LEU A 152 2.77 5.18 10.27
C LEU A 152 2.75 6.66 9.84
N GLN A 153 3.91 7.32 9.89
CA GLN A 153 4.10 8.71 9.48
C GLN A 153 4.31 8.80 7.97
N PHE A 154 3.28 9.15 7.23
CA PHE A 154 3.31 9.21 5.76
C PHE A 154 3.43 10.63 5.20
N GLU A 155 3.45 11.65 6.05
CA GLU A 155 3.47 13.06 5.66
C GLU A 155 4.72 13.40 4.83
N SER A 156 5.87 12.87 5.23
CA SER A 156 7.12 13.02 4.48
C SER A 156 7.07 12.36 3.09
N CYS A 157 6.26 11.31 2.92
CA CYS A 157 6.02 10.71 1.61
C CYS A 157 5.24 11.67 0.71
N LEU A 158 4.22 12.36 1.25
CA LEU A 158 3.46 13.35 0.48
C LEU A 158 4.39 14.45 -0.07
N ASP A 159 5.23 15.01 0.80
CA ASP A 159 6.24 16.00 0.44
C ASP A 159 7.22 15.55 -0.64
N LEU A 160 7.59 14.27 -0.64
CA LEU A 160 8.58 13.72 -1.56
C LEU A 160 8.06 13.64 -3.00
N TRP A 161 6.74 13.62 -3.23
CA TRP A 161 6.20 13.85 -4.58
C TRP A 161 6.67 15.20 -5.13
N LEU A 162 6.61 16.24 -4.30
CA LEU A 162 6.92 17.62 -4.70
C LEU A 162 8.43 17.91 -4.72
N LYS A 163 9.18 17.35 -3.76
CA LYS A 163 10.64 17.56 -3.65
C LYS A 163 11.45 16.84 -4.73
N GLN A 164 10.92 15.74 -5.26
CA GLN A 164 11.59 14.93 -6.29
C GLN A 164 10.62 14.61 -7.42
N PRO A 165 10.26 15.61 -8.24
CA PRO A 165 9.28 15.45 -9.30
C PRO A 165 9.86 14.61 -10.45
N THR A 166 9.04 13.70 -10.97
CA THR A 166 9.25 13.02 -12.25
C THR A 166 7.88 12.90 -12.93
N PRO A 167 7.81 12.76 -14.27
CA PRO A 167 6.53 12.58 -14.95
C PRO A 167 5.70 11.43 -14.37
N ASN A 168 6.32 10.26 -14.14
CA ASN A 168 5.65 9.12 -13.52
C ASN A 168 5.18 9.41 -12.09
N ALA A 169 5.99 10.10 -11.28
CA ALA A 169 5.59 10.46 -9.92
C ALA A 169 4.37 11.37 -9.91
N PHE A 170 4.25 12.28 -10.88
CA PHE A 170 3.13 13.19 -10.98
C PHE A 170 1.88 12.53 -11.57
N ILE A 171 2.05 11.57 -12.48
CA ILE A 171 0.95 10.72 -12.94
C ILE A 171 0.42 9.86 -11.78
N GLN A 172 1.31 9.26 -10.99
CA GLN A 172 0.94 8.52 -9.77
C GLN A 172 0.28 9.41 -8.71
N LEU A 173 0.73 10.66 -8.56
CA LEU A 173 0.09 11.65 -7.71
C LEU A 173 -1.34 11.93 -8.20
N ALA A 174 -1.49 12.19 -9.49
CA ALA A 174 -2.77 12.53 -10.13
C ALA A 174 -3.78 11.37 -10.18
N SER A 175 -3.34 10.12 -9.97
CA SER A 175 -4.23 8.94 -9.93
C SER A 175 -4.98 8.76 -8.60
N ALA A 176 -4.89 9.73 -7.69
CA ALA A 176 -5.57 9.69 -6.39
C ALA A 176 -7.09 9.58 -6.53
N ASP A 177 -7.72 8.67 -5.79
CA ASP A 177 -9.18 8.63 -5.66
C ASP A 177 -9.67 9.67 -4.62
N ILE A 178 -9.67 10.95 -5.03
CA ILE A 178 -10.06 12.09 -4.19
C ILE A 178 -11.53 11.95 -3.75
N LYS A 179 -12.40 11.39 -4.60
CA LYS A 179 -13.81 11.18 -4.28
C LYS A 179 -13.99 10.22 -3.11
N SER A 180 -13.33 9.07 -3.13
CA SER A 180 -13.39 8.11 -2.03
C SER A 180 -12.72 8.65 -0.77
N LEU A 181 -11.60 9.37 -0.90
CA LEU A 181 -10.94 10.05 0.22
C LEU A 181 -11.88 11.03 0.92
N ARG A 182 -12.56 11.90 0.14
CA ARG A 182 -13.51 12.89 0.63
C ARG A 182 -14.72 12.24 1.30
N ARG A 183 -15.30 11.21 0.68
CA ARG A 183 -16.49 10.52 1.19
C ARG A 183 -16.20 9.56 2.33
N GLY A 184 -14.94 9.14 2.50
CA GLY A 184 -14.59 8.07 3.43
C GLY A 184 -15.18 6.73 3.00
N THR A 185 -15.07 6.39 1.72
CA THR A 185 -15.59 5.13 1.17
C THR A 185 -14.46 4.23 0.69
N GLY A 186 -14.76 2.94 0.46
CA GLY A 186 -13.75 1.97 0.06
C GLY A 186 -12.67 1.83 1.13
N PHE A 187 -11.40 1.78 0.75
CA PHE A 187 -10.30 1.66 1.72
C PHE A 187 -10.11 2.88 2.62
N TRP A 188 -10.72 4.03 2.29
CA TRP A 188 -10.70 5.21 3.14
C TRP A 188 -11.68 5.16 4.31
N GLN A 189 -12.64 4.23 4.31
CA GLN A 189 -13.70 4.16 5.33
C GLN A 189 -13.15 3.93 6.75
N ASP A 190 -12.09 3.15 6.85
CA ASP A 190 -11.47 2.77 8.14
C ASP A 190 -10.31 3.71 8.52
N ILE A 191 -10.07 4.76 7.74
CA ILE A 191 -9.00 5.72 8.02
C ILE A 191 -9.57 6.85 8.87
N LEU A 192 -8.85 7.15 9.96
CA LEU A 192 -9.17 8.23 10.89
C LEU A 192 -9.49 9.53 10.14
N PRO A 193 -10.62 10.21 10.44
CA PRO A 193 -11.04 11.42 9.74
C PRO A 193 -9.98 12.52 9.68
N GLU A 194 -9.18 12.68 10.73
CA GLU A 194 -8.09 13.65 10.80
C GLU A 194 -6.98 13.36 9.78
N LYS A 195 -6.65 12.09 9.54
CA LYS A 195 -5.65 11.70 8.53
C LYS A 195 -6.19 11.95 7.12
N ARG A 196 -7.47 11.65 6.89
CA ARG A 196 -8.13 11.93 5.60
C ARG A 196 -8.16 13.43 5.30
N ARG A 197 -8.56 14.21 6.31
CA ARG A 197 -8.58 15.68 6.24
C ARG A 197 -7.19 16.24 5.96
N PHE A 198 -6.15 15.73 6.61
CA PHE A 198 -4.77 16.15 6.35
C PHE A 198 -4.38 15.96 4.87
N VAL A 199 -4.70 14.80 4.26
CA VAL A 199 -4.43 14.57 2.83
C VAL A 199 -5.25 15.51 1.94
N LEU A 200 -6.52 15.77 2.26
CA LEU A 200 -7.37 16.71 1.51
C LEU A 200 -6.86 18.16 1.61
N GLU A 201 -6.42 18.58 2.79
CA GLU A 201 -5.80 19.89 3.02
C GLU A 201 -4.49 20.02 2.23
N TRP A 202 -3.67 18.96 2.22
CA TRP A 202 -2.45 18.91 1.42
C TRP A 202 -2.72 19.04 -0.08
N PHE A 203 -3.70 18.30 -0.62
CA PHE A 203 -4.13 18.44 -2.01
C PHE A 203 -4.64 19.85 -2.34
N SER A 204 -5.35 20.47 -1.39
CA SER A 204 -5.92 21.80 -1.58
C SER A 204 -4.89 22.92 -1.57
N SER A 205 -3.63 22.64 -1.21
CA SER A 205 -2.58 23.65 -1.18
C SER A 205 -2.22 24.17 -2.58
N ASP A 206 -1.82 25.44 -2.68
CA ASP A 206 -1.38 26.05 -3.95
C ASP A 206 -0.07 25.43 -4.47
N ILE A 207 0.69 24.76 -3.59
CA ILE A 207 1.97 24.14 -3.94
C ILE A 207 1.76 23.01 -4.95
N ILE A 208 0.66 22.27 -4.84
CA ILE A 208 0.36 21.15 -5.77
C ILE A 208 0.20 21.67 -7.19
N GLU A 209 -0.67 22.66 -7.39
CA GLU A 209 -0.96 23.20 -8.72
C GLU A 209 0.28 23.82 -9.37
N ASN A 210 1.03 24.62 -8.60
CA ASN A 210 2.29 25.20 -9.07
C ASN A 210 3.31 24.14 -9.49
N ALA A 211 3.35 23.01 -8.78
CA ALA A 211 4.25 21.91 -9.13
C ALA A 211 3.84 21.23 -10.45
N PHE A 212 2.53 21.09 -10.72
CA PHE A 212 2.05 20.53 -11.98
C PHE A 212 2.30 21.46 -13.18
N ILE A 213 2.13 22.76 -13.01
CA ILE A 213 2.45 23.76 -14.06
C ILE A 213 3.90 23.61 -14.51
N GLY A 214 4.84 23.41 -13.57
CA GLY A 214 6.26 23.25 -13.88
C GLY A 214 6.64 21.96 -14.61
N LEU A 215 5.75 20.96 -14.66
CA LEU A 215 6.04 19.62 -15.20
C LEU A 215 5.12 19.21 -16.35
N ILE A 216 4.08 19.98 -16.67
CA ILE A 216 3.04 19.61 -17.63
C ILE A 216 3.61 19.25 -19.01
N ASP A 217 4.63 19.98 -19.48
CA ASP A 217 5.29 19.76 -20.77
C ASP A 217 6.11 18.47 -20.80
N ALA A 218 6.51 17.95 -19.63
CA ALA A 218 7.26 16.69 -19.50
C ALA A 218 6.33 15.47 -19.36
N ILE A 219 5.02 15.68 -19.21
CA ILE A 219 4.03 14.61 -19.12
C ILE A 219 3.59 14.21 -20.54
N PRO A 220 3.64 12.91 -20.90
CA PRO A 220 3.24 12.46 -22.22
C PRO A 220 1.81 12.92 -22.57
N PRO A 221 1.55 13.40 -23.81
CA PRO A 221 0.24 13.92 -24.20
C PRO A 221 -0.92 12.93 -23.94
N GLN A 222 -0.67 11.63 -24.07
CA GLN A 222 -1.67 10.59 -23.83
C GLN A 222 -2.07 10.45 -22.34
N ARG A 223 -1.32 11.09 -21.44
CA ARG A 223 -1.50 11.06 -19.98
C ARG A 223 -1.94 12.39 -19.39
N GLN A 224 -1.88 13.48 -20.16
CA GLN A 224 -2.25 14.82 -19.68
C GLN A 224 -3.68 14.87 -19.13
N TRP A 225 -4.61 14.10 -19.70
CA TRP A 225 -5.98 14.01 -19.20
C TRP A 225 -6.10 13.55 -17.74
N ILE A 226 -5.16 12.73 -17.24
CA ILE A 226 -5.14 12.28 -15.83
C ILE A 226 -4.85 13.48 -14.93
N VAL A 227 -3.90 14.32 -15.35
CA VAL A 227 -3.51 15.54 -14.66
C VAL A 227 -4.63 16.56 -14.70
N ASP A 228 -5.22 16.79 -15.87
CA ASP A 228 -6.31 17.75 -16.04
C ASP A 228 -7.50 17.37 -15.15
N SER A 229 -7.90 16.08 -15.18
CA SER A 229 -8.96 15.56 -14.31
C SER A 229 -8.65 15.75 -12.82
N PHE A 230 -7.39 15.56 -12.43
CA PHE A 230 -6.94 15.73 -11.05
C PHE A 230 -6.96 17.20 -10.62
N LEU A 231 -6.48 18.12 -11.47
CA LEU A 231 -6.49 19.56 -11.20
C LEU A 231 -7.93 20.10 -11.10
N ASP A 232 -8.84 19.63 -11.96
CA ASP A 232 -10.27 19.94 -11.86
C ASP A 232 -10.86 19.47 -10.53
N GLU A 233 -10.55 18.23 -10.10
CA GLU A 233 -11.02 17.70 -8.82
C GLU A 233 -10.48 18.48 -7.62
N ILE A 234 -9.21 18.89 -7.64
CA ILE A 234 -8.65 19.78 -6.61
C ILE A 234 -9.32 21.15 -6.64
N GLY A 235 -9.57 21.71 -7.82
CA GLY A 235 -10.28 22.98 -7.98
C GLY A 235 -11.70 22.94 -7.41
N GLU A 236 -12.41 21.83 -7.56
CA GLU A 236 -13.70 21.58 -6.90
C GLU A 236 -13.56 21.44 -5.38
N LEU A 237 -12.52 20.73 -4.91
CA LEU A 237 -12.24 20.55 -3.49
C LEU A 237 -12.03 21.90 -2.78
N ARG A 238 -11.30 22.84 -3.39
CA ARG A 238 -11.09 24.19 -2.86
C ARG A 238 -12.37 25.04 -2.84
N ARG A 239 -13.26 24.86 -3.82
CA ARG A 239 -14.54 25.59 -3.91
C ARG A 239 -15.58 25.07 -2.92
N GLN A 240 -15.48 23.80 -2.52
CA GLN A 240 -16.36 23.17 -1.54
C GLN A 240 -15.56 22.71 -0.31
N PRO A 241 -15.06 23.64 0.53
CA PRO A 241 -14.38 23.28 1.76
C PRO A 241 -15.30 22.37 2.58
N SER A 242 -14.79 21.18 2.91
CA SER A 242 -15.59 20.07 3.42
C SER A 242 -16.47 20.48 4.60
N THR A 243 -17.79 20.24 4.49
CA THR A 243 -18.75 20.12 5.60
C THR A 243 -18.53 18.83 6.42
N ALA A 244 -17.31 18.31 6.47
CA ALA A 244 -16.97 17.09 7.18
C ALA A 244 -16.92 17.37 8.69
N GLY A 245 -18.08 17.30 9.35
CA GLY A 245 -18.18 17.49 10.80
C GLY A 245 -19.56 17.41 11.42
N LEU A 246 -20.65 17.23 10.67
CA LEU A 246 -21.97 17.01 11.27
C LEU A 246 -22.35 15.53 11.18
N PRO A 247 -22.49 14.82 12.32
CA PRO A 247 -23.13 13.53 12.33
C PRO A 247 -24.63 13.71 12.04
N GLU A 248 -25.19 12.87 11.16
CA GLU A 248 -26.61 12.51 11.22
C GLU A 248 -26.85 11.52 12.37
#